data_AF-A0A4P7VRZ6-F1
#
_entry.id   AF-A0A4P7VRZ6-F1
#
_cell.length_a   1.000
_cell.length_b   1.000
_cell.length_c   1.000
_cell.angle_alpha   90.00
_cell.angle_beta   90.00
_cell.angle_gamma   90.00
#
_symmetry.space_group_name_H-M   'P 1'
#
loop_
_entity.id
_entity.type
_entity.pdbx_description
1 polymer ?
#
loop_
_entity_poly.entity_id
_entity_poly.type
_entity_poly.pdbx_seq_one_letter_code
_entity_poly.pdbx_strand_id
1 'polypeptide(L)'
;MALTSDQEAGVIQMLAAFQSGKRIQDLPEVNGTNPFKLVTHVIDEDGESKKAALATMLPYLESQCAYGIERDKTVSSPACTRIGNMDLHRSLPIHNRMKGCLLNDDSEVVEYLPPESWLGSTRDGSRGQVMVEIPDHYRKFETSGNIQRVKISEHPLPGYHHVPKMYVSAYEASLQRTGNKLSSVVNDSADFRGCGNQSAWDGTYRSALGRPVTQISRTNFRTYARNRKAGSTEWNCMTYEAQKTLYWLFVIEYATLDSQAAYNAAKDANGYAQGGLGDGVTTWDWSSWSNFNGNHPFVPCGHTDSLGNNSGIVAYEAHNEAGDVLKTFSVPRYRGVENPFGHIWQWTDGINVRISPNTPTGDGLSKVFVCADPTKFTDSNYTGYAHVGNEARNEGYVKEIIFGEHGDIMPSVSSGAGSTTYFCDYHYTNIPTAEALRGVLFGGNAYNGAYAGFAYADSSNAPSATYASVGSRLCFIPQA
;
A
#
# COMPACT_ATOMS: atom_id res chain seq x y z
N MET A 1 31.50 -50.18 -42.96
CA MET A 1 32.57 -50.10 -41.94
C MET A 1 32.11 -50.92 -40.75
N ALA A 2 32.87 -51.95 -40.37
CA ALA A 2 32.62 -52.70 -39.14
C ALA A 2 33.16 -51.90 -37.95
N LEU A 3 32.43 -51.91 -36.83
CA LEU A 3 32.91 -51.31 -35.59
C LEU A 3 34.11 -52.12 -35.08
N THR A 4 35.07 -51.43 -34.48
CA THR A 4 36.17 -52.10 -33.76
C THR A 4 35.65 -52.75 -32.49
N SER A 5 36.36 -53.75 -31.95
CA SER A 5 35.94 -54.47 -30.74
C SER A 5 35.72 -53.55 -29.53
N ASP A 6 36.48 -52.47 -29.40
CA ASP A 6 36.30 -51.48 -28.34
C ASP A 6 35.04 -50.63 -28.55
N GLN A 7 34.71 -50.32 -29.81
CA GLN A 7 33.46 -49.63 -30.16
C GLN A 7 32.26 -50.55 -29.94
N GLU A 8 32.37 -51.85 -30.23
CA GLU A 8 31.31 -52.82 -29.93
C GLU A 8 31.08 -52.95 -28.41
N ALA A 9 32.14 -52.99 -27.60
CA ALA A 9 32.02 -53.00 -26.14
C ALA A 9 31.34 -51.72 -25.61
N GLY A 10 31.71 -50.56 -26.16
CA GLY A 10 31.06 -49.28 -25.85
C GLY A 10 29.59 -49.26 -26.23
N VAL A 11 29.24 -49.78 -27.42
CA VAL A 11 27.85 -49.89 -27.88
C VAL A 11 27.04 -50.84 -27.00
N ILE A 12 27.61 -51.96 -26.56
CA ILE A 12 26.93 -52.90 -25.64
C ILE A 12 26.65 -52.24 -24.30
N GLN A 13 27.59 -51.47 -23.75
CA GLN A 13 27.35 -50.72 -22.51
C GLN A 13 26.29 -49.63 -22.68
N MET A 14 26.30 -48.90 -23.81
CA MET A 14 25.25 -47.93 -24.12
C MET A 14 23.88 -48.61 -24.30
N LEU A 15 23.84 -49.79 -24.93
CA LEU A 15 22.62 -50.57 -25.11
C LEU A 15 22.07 -51.07 -23.78
N ALA A 16 22.95 -51.56 -22.89
CA ALA A 16 22.59 -51.98 -21.55
C ALA A 16 22.04 -50.81 -20.73
N ALA A 17 22.71 -49.65 -20.75
CA ALA A 17 22.24 -48.44 -20.09
C ALA A 17 20.92 -47.92 -20.66
N PHE A 18 20.74 -47.98 -21.98
CA PHE A 18 19.49 -47.61 -22.66
C PHE A 18 18.34 -48.55 -22.31
N GLN A 19 18.60 -49.85 -22.20
CA GLN A 19 17.61 -50.86 -21.82
C GLN A 19 17.28 -50.83 -20.33
N SER A 20 18.23 -50.46 -19.46
CA SER A 20 18.01 -50.31 -18.02
C SER A 20 17.49 -48.93 -17.60
N GLY A 21 17.54 -47.94 -18.50
CA GLY A 21 17.08 -46.58 -18.25
C GLY A 21 15.57 -46.54 -18.03
N LYS A 22 15.14 -46.18 -16.82
CA LYS A 22 13.72 -46.02 -16.50
C LYS A 22 13.23 -44.67 -17.02
N ARG A 23 12.10 -44.64 -17.73
CA ARG A 23 11.42 -43.37 -18.04
C ARG A 23 10.81 -42.82 -16.75
N ILE A 24 10.59 -41.51 -16.69
CA ILE A 24 10.03 -40.86 -15.50
C ILE A 24 8.71 -41.50 -15.03
N GLN A 25 7.89 -42.00 -15.96
CA GLN A 25 6.64 -42.69 -15.69
C GLN A 25 6.82 -44.08 -15.03
N ASP A 26 7.97 -44.71 -15.26
CA ASP A 26 8.34 -46.06 -14.79
C ASP A 26 9.03 -46.02 -13.42
N LEU A 27 9.21 -44.83 -12.83
CA LEU A 27 9.79 -44.63 -11.50
C LEU A 27 8.78 -44.90 -10.37
N PRO A 28 9.24 -45.37 -9.20
CA PRO A 28 8.38 -45.54 -8.03
C PRO A 28 7.81 -44.21 -7.53
N GLU A 29 6.55 -44.24 -7.08
CA GLU A 29 5.82 -43.07 -6.58
C GLU A 29 6.17 -42.73 -5.13
N VAL A 30 6.25 -41.42 -4.87
CA VAL A 30 6.21 -40.87 -3.51
C VAL A 30 4.75 -40.52 -3.19
N ASN A 31 4.26 -40.84 -1.99
CA ASN A 31 2.87 -40.61 -1.57
C ASN A 31 2.46 -39.11 -1.65
N GLY A 32 1.29 -38.79 -2.22
CA GLY A 32 0.74 -37.42 -2.25
C GLY A 32 -0.41 -37.19 -3.24
N THR A 33 -0.97 -35.97 -3.26
CA THR A 33 -2.03 -35.51 -4.19
C THR A 33 -1.44 -34.70 -5.35
N ASN A 34 -1.93 -34.92 -6.59
CA ASN A 34 -1.42 -34.28 -7.81
C ASN A 34 -2.50 -33.54 -8.62
N PRO A 35 -2.98 -32.37 -8.16
CA PRO A 35 -4.01 -31.60 -8.86
C PRO A 35 -3.56 -31.05 -10.23
N PHE A 36 -2.26 -30.85 -10.45
CA PHE A 36 -1.72 -30.28 -11.70
C PHE A 36 -1.42 -31.34 -12.77
N LYS A 37 -1.51 -32.64 -12.44
CA LYS A 37 -1.14 -33.76 -13.31
C LYS A 37 0.32 -33.67 -13.83
N LEU A 38 1.22 -33.02 -13.06
CA LEU A 38 2.63 -32.87 -13.38
C LEU A 38 3.50 -33.69 -12.41
N VAL A 39 4.55 -34.33 -12.93
CA VAL A 39 5.51 -35.12 -12.14
C VAL A 39 6.92 -34.57 -12.34
N THR A 40 7.70 -34.52 -11.27
CA THR A 40 9.12 -34.14 -11.28
C THR A 40 9.98 -35.34 -10.90
N HIS A 41 11.18 -35.40 -11.47
CA HIS A 41 12.21 -36.36 -11.07
C HIS A 41 12.90 -35.82 -9.81
N VAL A 42 13.09 -36.69 -8.82
CA VAL A 42 13.80 -36.38 -7.56
C VAL A 42 14.78 -37.51 -7.25
N ILE A 43 15.85 -37.17 -6.55
CA ILE A 43 16.85 -38.12 -6.06
C ILE A 43 16.72 -38.13 -4.53
N ASP A 44 16.50 -39.31 -3.96
CA ASP A 44 16.41 -39.50 -2.51
C ASP A 44 17.80 -39.43 -1.85
N GLU A 45 17.87 -39.31 -0.52
CA GLU A 45 19.13 -39.26 0.23
C GLU A 45 19.99 -40.52 0.03
N ASP A 46 19.35 -41.66 -0.29
CA ASP A 46 20.00 -42.92 -0.63
C ASP A 46 20.53 -42.97 -2.09
N GLY A 47 20.36 -41.89 -2.87
CA GLY A 47 20.78 -41.79 -4.28
C GLY A 47 19.80 -42.38 -5.30
N GLU A 48 18.67 -42.91 -4.85
CA GLU A 48 17.66 -43.55 -5.70
C GLU A 48 16.78 -42.52 -6.43
N SER A 49 16.53 -42.76 -7.72
CA SER A 49 15.66 -41.93 -8.55
C SER A 49 14.17 -42.24 -8.31
N LYS A 50 13.38 -41.23 -7.96
CA LYS A 50 11.93 -41.33 -7.73
C LYS A 50 11.17 -40.28 -8.54
N LYS A 51 9.85 -40.46 -8.69
CA LYS A 51 8.95 -39.43 -9.23
C LYS A 51 8.09 -38.86 -8.11
N ALA A 52 8.00 -37.55 -8.04
CA ALA A 52 7.15 -36.84 -7.09
C ALA A 52 6.09 -36.02 -7.84
N ALA A 53 4.89 -35.89 -7.25
CA ALA A 53 3.92 -34.92 -7.72
C ALA A 53 4.47 -33.51 -7.47
N LEU A 54 4.44 -32.63 -8.48
CA LEU A 54 4.94 -31.26 -8.33
C LEU A 54 4.26 -30.55 -7.15
N ALA A 55 2.96 -30.81 -6.95
CA ALA A 55 2.17 -30.27 -5.86
C ALA A 55 2.71 -30.60 -4.45
N THR A 56 3.44 -31.71 -4.28
CA THR A 56 4.00 -32.11 -2.99
C THR A 56 5.23 -31.29 -2.61
N MET A 57 5.92 -30.69 -3.59
CA MET A 57 7.08 -29.81 -3.36
C MET A 57 6.68 -28.34 -3.14
N LEU A 58 5.48 -27.95 -3.58
CA LEU A 58 4.99 -26.56 -3.52
C LEU A 58 4.84 -25.99 -2.08
N PRO A 59 4.38 -26.75 -1.05
CA PRO A 59 4.31 -26.22 0.32
C PRO A 59 5.69 -25.95 0.93
N TYR A 60 6.68 -26.80 0.61
CA TYR A 60 8.07 -26.59 1.04
C TYR A 60 8.64 -25.33 0.38
N LEU A 61 8.36 -25.13 -0.90
CA LEU A 61 8.70 -23.90 -1.63
C LEU A 61 8.01 -22.66 -1.04
N GLU A 62 6.72 -22.72 -0.70
CA GLU A 62 6.02 -21.55 -0.12
C GLU A 62 6.62 -21.14 1.23
N SER A 63 6.88 -22.09 2.13
CA SER A 63 7.48 -21.79 3.44
C SER A 63 8.92 -21.26 3.36
N GLN A 64 9.63 -21.52 2.26
CA GLN A 64 10.99 -21.02 2.01
C GLN A 64 11.01 -19.70 1.24
N CYS A 65 10.03 -19.44 0.36
CA CYS A 65 10.03 -18.31 -0.56
C CYS A 65 9.07 -17.17 -0.17
N ALA A 66 8.13 -17.43 0.75
CA ALA A 66 7.15 -16.45 1.20
C ALA A 66 7.30 -16.12 2.68
N TYR A 67 6.92 -14.90 3.03
CA TYR A 67 6.86 -14.42 4.42
C TYR A 67 5.62 -13.55 4.58
N GLY A 68 5.10 -13.49 5.79
CA GLY A 68 3.82 -12.86 6.03
C GLY A 68 3.41 -12.86 7.49
N ILE A 69 2.14 -12.60 7.72
CA ILE A 69 1.55 -12.54 9.04
C ILE A 69 0.24 -13.32 9.10
N GLU A 70 -0.12 -13.76 10.29
CA GLU A 70 -1.45 -14.25 10.60
C GLU A 70 -2.05 -13.54 11.81
N ARG A 71 -3.39 -13.49 11.82
CA ARG A 71 -4.18 -13.03 12.96
C ARG A 71 -5.36 -13.97 13.19
N ASP A 72 -5.77 -14.10 14.44
CA ASP A 72 -7.04 -14.71 14.81
C ASP A 72 -8.09 -13.61 14.99
N LYS A 73 -9.15 -13.62 14.19
CA LYS A 73 -10.23 -12.61 14.24
C LYS A 73 -10.98 -12.57 15.58
N THR A 74 -10.85 -13.59 16.42
CA THR A 74 -11.45 -13.63 17.75
C THR A 74 -10.57 -13.02 18.83
N VAL A 75 -9.29 -12.76 18.52
CA VAL A 75 -8.33 -12.15 19.44
C VAL A 75 -8.33 -10.64 19.20
N SER A 76 -8.53 -9.87 20.27
CA SER A 76 -8.61 -8.42 20.21
C SER A 76 -7.25 -7.72 20.05
N SER A 77 -6.14 -8.44 20.22
CA SER A 77 -4.81 -7.84 20.06
C SER A 77 -4.57 -7.40 18.61
N PRO A 78 -4.02 -6.19 18.37
CA PRO A 78 -3.61 -5.77 17.04
C PRO A 78 -2.29 -6.44 16.59
N ALA A 79 -1.57 -7.08 17.51
CA ALA A 79 -0.33 -7.78 17.19
C ALA A 79 -0.61 -9.00 16.31
N CYS A 80 0.17 -9.15 15.25
CA CYS A 80 0.09 -10.27 14.32
C CYS A 80 1.25 -11.24 14.56
N THR A 81 1.01 -12.52 14.28
CA THR A 81 2.06 -13.55 14.34
C THR A 81 2.76 -13.64 13.00
N ARG A 82 4.09 -13.52 12.96
CA ARG A 82 4.88 -13.71 11.75
C ARG A 82 4.86 -15.18 11.32
N ILE A 83 4.67 -15.43 10.03
CA ILE A 83 4.63 -16.75 9.41
C ILE A 83 5.49 -16.80 8.13
N GLY A 84 5.79 -18.00 7.65
CA GLY A 84 6.63 -18.23 6.47
C GLY A 84 8.12 -18.23 6.82
N ASN A 85 8.95 -17.76 5.90
CA ASN A 85 10.39 -17.72 6.08
C ASN A 85 10.80 -16.57 7.01
N MET A 86 11.33 -16.94 8.19
CA MET A 86 11.75 -15.99 9.22
C MET A 86 13.03 -15.21 8.87
N ASP A 87 13.87 -15.72 7.97
CA ASP A 87 15.02 -14.99 7.44
C ASP A 87 14.59 -13.91 6.46
N LEU A 88 13.54 -14.16 5.66
CA LEU A 88 12.94 -13.13 4.80
C LEU A 88 12.24 -12.03 5.61
N HIS A 89 11.65 -12.35 6.77
CA HIS A 89 11.19 -11.32 7.71
C HIS A 89 12.32 -10.44 8.26
N ARG A 90 13.55 -10.97 8.34
CA ARG A 90 14.71 -10.21 8.80
C ARG A 90 15.33 -9.37 7.69
N SER A 91 15.39 -9.93 6.47
CA SER A 91 16.02 -9.31 5.30
C SER A 91 15.06 -8.46 4.45
N LEU A 92 13.74 -8.60 4.61
CA LEU A 92 12.66 -7.84 3.97
C LEU A 92 12.94 -7.55 2.48
N PRO A 93 13.08 -8.57 1.62
CA PRO A 93 13.58 -8.39 0.26
C PRO A 93 12.68 -7.50 -0.62
N ILE A 94 11.36 -7.53 -0.40
CA ILE A 94 10.40 -6.68 -1.13
C ILE A 94 10.48 -5.24 -0.60
N HIS A 95 10.42 -5.04 0.73
CA HIS A 95 10.46 -3.70 1.33
C HIS A 95 11.79 -2.98 1.10
N ASN A 96 12.92 -3.70 1.13
CA ASN A 96 14.24 -3.12 0.87
C ASN A 96 14.46 -2.74 -0.60
N ARG A 97 13.63 -3.25 -1.51
CA ARG A 97 13.59 -2.82 -2.91
C ARG A 97 12.70 -1.60 -3.14
N MET A 98 11.96 -1.13 -2.13
CA MET A 98 11.30 0.18 -2.22
C MET A 98 12.34 1.29 -2.22
N LYS A 99 12.30 2.17 -3.23
CA LYS A 99 13.34 3.18 -3.43
C LYS A 99 12.75 4.51 -3.86
N GLY A 100 13.24 5.60 -3.25
CA GLY A 100 13.00 6.95 -3.73
C GLY A 100 13.61 7.16 -5.11
N CYS A 101 12.87 7.84 -5.99
CA CYS A 101 13.32 8.16 -7.34
C CYS A 101 12.73 9.47 -7.86
N LEU A 102 13.37 10.04 -8.86
CA LEU A 102 12.83 11.12 -9.69
C LEU A 102 12.25 10.50 -10.96
N LEU A 103 10.93 10.57 -11.13
CA LEU A 103 10.20 10.02 -12.27
C LEU A 103 9.74 11.15 -13.20
N ASN A 104 10.18 11.16 -14.46
CA ASN A 104 9.72 12.16 -15.43
C ASN A 104 8.29 11.85 -15.92
N ASP A 105 7.65 12.83 -16.58
CA ASP A 105 6.27 12.68 -17.08
C ASP A 105 6.14 11.55 -18.12
N ASP A 106 7.24 11.18 -18.79
CA ASP A 106 7.36 10.14 -19.83
C ASP A 106 7.65 8.73 -19.29
N SER A 107 7.48 8.52 -17.97
CA SER A 107 7.58 7.21 -17.31
C SER A 107 9.01 6.67 -17.10
N GLU A 108 10.03 7.52 -17.22
CA GLU A 108 11.43 7.15 -17.01
C GLU A 108 11.94 7.60 -15.65
N VAL A 109 12.60 6.68 -14.94
CA VAL A 109 13.34 7.02 -13.73
C VAL A 109 14.61 7.76 -14.13
N VAL A 110 14.65 9.05 -13.84
CA VAL A 110 15.78 9.94 -14.13
C VAL A 110 16.92 9.71 -13.14
N GLU A 111 16.59 9.45 -11.88
CA GLU A 111 17.55 9.23 -10.81
C GLU A 111 16.91 8.41 -9.68
N TYR A 112 17.66 7.46 -9.12
CA TYR A 112 17.33 6.89 -7.82
C TYR A 112 17.99 7.72 -6.72
N LEU A 113 17.20 8.15 -5.74
CA LEU A 113 17.66 9.01 -4.66
C LEU A 113 18.52 8.21 -3.65
N PRO A 114 19.50 8.84 -2.99
CA PRO A 114 20.36 8.15 -2.02
C PRO A 114 19.52 7.56 -0.86
N PRO A 115 19.73 6.29 -0.49
CA PRO A 115 18.85 5.62 0.47
C PRO A 115 18.93 6.19 1.89
N GLU A 116 20.06 6.77 2.28
CA GLU A 116 20.30 7.34 3.61
C GLU A 116 19.66 8.70 3.82
N SER A 117 19.62 9.55 2.78
CA SER A 117 19.02 10.88 2.85
C SER A 117 18.82 11.46 1.44
N TRP A 118 17.73 12.18 1.25
CA TRP A 118 17.43 12.85 -0.02
C TRP A 118 17.83 14.34 -0.02
N LEU A 119 18.31 14.89 1.10
CA LEU A 119 18.57 16.33 1.26
C LEU A 119 19.55 16.92 0.23
N GLY A 120 20.48 16.10 -0.28
CA GLY A 120 21.45 16.53 -1.30
C GLY A 120 20.92 16.53 -2.74
N SER A 121 19.75 15.96 -3.01
CA SER A 121 19.20 15.85 -4.36
C SER A 121 18.28 17.03 -4.71
N THR A 122 18.27 17.42 -5.98
CA THR A 122 17.31 18.40 -6.53
C THR A 122 15.94 17.75 -6.69
N ARG A 123 14.95 18.22 -5.92
CA ARG A 123 13.59 17.64 -5.81
C ARG A 123 12.49 18.65 -6.14
N ASP A 124 12.85 19.75 -6.79
CA ASP A 124 11.98 20.91 -7.05
C ASP A 124 10.98 20.72 -8.20
N GLY A 125 10.99 19.56 -8.86
CA GLY A 125 10.15 19.25 -10.02
C GLY A 125 10.84 19.43 -11.38
N SER A 126 12.02 20.07 -11.43
CA SER A 126 12.75 20.29 -12.69
C SER A 126 13.26 19.00 -13.34
N ARG A 127 13.43 17.93 -12.54
CA ARG A 127 13.97 16.64 -12.97
C ARG A 127 12.97 15.48 -12.85
N GLY A 128 11.69 15.80 -12.67
CA GLY A 128 10.62 14.83 -12.45
C GLY A 128 10.02 14.91 -11.05
N GLN A 129 9.12 13.98 -10.78
CA GLN A 129 8.38 13.89 -9.52
C GLN A 129 9.13 13.00 -8.53
N VAL A 130 9.10 13.39 -7.26
CA VAL A 130 9.68 12.59 -6.18
C VAL A 130 8.71 11.46 -5.83
N MET A 131 9.06 10.26 -6.23
CA MET A 131 8.24 9.06 -6.07
C MET A 131 8.99 8.01 -5.28
N VAL A 132 8.24 7.04 -4.75
CA VAL A 132 8.74 5.80 -4.19
C VAL A 132 8.31 4.68 -5.15
N GLU A 133 9.29 4.00 -5.75
CA GLU A 133 9.06 2.79 -6.52
C GLU A 133 8.70 1.66 -5.54
N ILE A 134 7.51 1.08 -5.72
CA ILE A 134 7.11 -0.17 -5.07
C ILE A 134 7.42 -1.30 -6.07
N PRO A 135 8.29 -2.25 -5.73
CA PRO A 135 8.68 -3.31 -6.65
C PRO A 135 7.51 -4.23 -6.97
N ASP A 136 7.59 -4.85 -8.15
CA ASP A 136 6.75 -5.98 -8.49
C ASP A 136 6.94 -7.11 -7.47
N HIS A 137 5.84 -7.71 -7.05
CA HIS A 137 5.84 -8.83 -6.11
C HIS A 137 4.52 -9.60 -6.21
N TYR A 138 4.39 -10.63 -5.39
CA TYR A 138 3.22 -11.48 -5.32
C TYR A 138 2.66 -11.47 -3.91
N ARG A 139 1.33 -11.49 -3.77
CA ARG A 139 0.66 -11.56 -2.46
C ARG A 139 -0.49 -12.55 -2.45
N LYS A 140 -0.76 -13.13 -1.29
CA LYS A 140 -1.84 -14.09 -1.08
C LYS A 140 -2.57 -13.81 0.22
N PHE A 141 -3.89 -13.91 0.18
CA PHE A 141 -4.78 -13.76 1.32
C PHE A 141 -5.55 -15.06 1.53
N GLU A 142 -5.55 -15.57 2.75
CA GLU A 142 -6.21 -16.83 3.08
C GLU A 142 -7.01 -16.69 4.36
N THR A 143 -8.19 -17.30 4.41
CA THR A 143 -8.97 -17.46 5.63
C THR A 143 -9.18 -18.94 5.90
N SER A 144 -8.83 -19.38 7.11
CA SER A 144 -9.04 -20.76 7.58
C SER A 144 -9.71 -20.71 8.95
N GLY A 145 -11.03 -20.88 8.98
CA GLY A 145 -11.82 -20.64 10.20
C GLY A 145 -11.68 -19.19 10.65
N ASN A 146 -11.17 -18.98 11.87
CA ASN A 146 -10.94 -17.64 12.43
C ASN A 146 -9.58 -17.04 12.06
N ILE A 147 -8.67 -17.84 11.48
CA ILE A 147 -7.33 -17.38 11.14
C ILE A 147 -7.32 -16.73 9.77
N GLN A 148 -6.84 -15.50 9.71
CA GLN A 148 -6.55 -14.79 8.46
C GLN A 148 -5.05 -14.66 8.27
N ARG A 149 -4.58 -14.97 7.05
CA ARG A 149 -3.16 -14.93 6.68
C ARG A 149 -2.93 -14.02 5.50
N VAL A 150 -1.88 -13.23 5.58
CA VAL A 150 -1.38 -12.41 4.48
C VAL A 150 0.07 -12.77 4.25
N LYS A 151 0.41 -13.16 3.03
CA LYS A 151 1.77 -13.56 2.65
C LYS A 151 2.20 -12.82 1.40
N ILE A 152 3.50 -12.56 1.30
CA ILE A 152 4.14 -11.98 0.12
C ILE A 152 5.35 -12.80 -0.32
N SER A 153 5.68 -12.72 -1.60
CA SER A 153 6.76 -13.49 -2.26
C SER A 153 7.32 -12.70 -3.43
N GLU A 154 8.62 -12.84 -3.70
CA GLU A 154 9.24 -12.33 -4.94
C GLU A 154 8.94 -13.24 -6.14
N HIS A 155 8.47 -14.46 -5.89
CA HIS A 155 8.22 -15.47 -6.91
C HIS A 155 6.71 -15.72 -7.12
N PRO A 156 6.29 -16.07 -8.35
CA PRO A 156 4.91 -16.43 -8.68
C PRO A 156 4.52 -17.79 -8.12
N LEU A 157 4.17 -17.82 -6.83
CA LEU A 157 3.74 -19.03 -6.15
C LEU A 157 2.25 -19.33 -6.43
N PRO A 158 1.83 -20.61 -6.38
CA PRO A 158 0.43 -20.97 -6.59
C PRO A 158 -0.55 -20.23 -5.67
N GLY A 159 -1.56 -19.61 -6.27
CA GLY A 159 -2.59 -18.85 -5.55
C GLY A 159 -2.16 -17.46 -5.10
N TYR A 160 -0.97 -16.99 -5.48
CA TYR A 160 -0.58 -15.60 -5.24
C TYR A 160 -1.00 -14.73 -6.43
N HIS A 161 -1.50 -13.54 -6.12
CA HIS A 161 -1.80 -12.50 -7.09
C HIS A 161 -0.57 -11.64 -7.33
N HIS A 162 -0.29 -11.35 -8.60
CA HIS A 162 0.74 -10.40 -8.99
C HIS A 162 0.32 -8.98 -8.59
N VAL A 163 1.24 -8.28 -7.94
CA VAL A 163 1.18 -6.84 -7.69
C VAL A 163 2.19 -6.19 -8.64
N PRO A 164 1.73 -5.52 -9.71
CA PRO A 164 2.62 -4.86 -10.63
C PRO A 164 3.46 -3.79 -9.94
N LYS A 165 4.67 -3.56 -10.45
CA LYS A 165 5.46 -2.40 -10.08
C LYS A 165 4.61 -1.14 -10.21
N MET A 166 4.67 -0.27 -9.22
CA MET A 166 3.96 1.02 -9.22
C MET A 166 4.80 2.07 -8.50
N TYR A 167 4.42 3.33 -8.65
CA TYR A 167 5.10 4.43 -7.98
C TYR A 167 4.08 5.27 -7.23
N VAL A 168 4.37 5.57 -5.97
CA VAL A 168 3.55 6.44 -5.12
C VAL A 168 4.38 7.65 -4.73
N SER A 169 3.80 8.83 -4.74
CA SER A 169 4.50 10.04 -4.35
C SER A 169 5.03 9.95 -2.92
N ALA A 170 6.27 10.39 -2.74
CA ALA A 170 6.87 10.44 -1.41
C ALA A 170 6.07 11.37 -0.48
N TYR A 171 5.62 12.50 -1.01
CA TYR A 171 4.85 13.49 -0.28
C TYR A 171 3.36 13.39 -0.64
N GLU A 172 2.51 13.90 0.24
CA GLU A 172 1.17 14.32 -0.15
C GLU A 172 1.28 15.37 -1.25
N ALA A 173 0.41 15.29 -2.25
CA ALA A 173 0.65 15.96 -3.52
C ALA A 173 0.56 17.48 -3.38
N SER A 174 1.43 18.20 -4.08
CA SER A 174 1.27 19.60 -4.43
C SER A 174 0.59 19.73 -5.80
N LEU A 175 0.29 20.95 -6.25
CA LEU A 175 -0.23 21.19 -7.60
C LEU A 175 0.67 22.20 -8.30
N GLN A 176 1.24 21.82 -9.43
CA GLN A 176 1.80 22.78 -10.36
C GLN A 176 0.63 23.53 -11.02
N ARG A 177 0.46 24.79 -10.65
CA ARG A 177 -0.65 25.63 -11.09
C ARG A 177 -0.56 25.88 -12.59
N THR A 178 0.64 26.11 -13.10
CA THR A 178 0.91 26.12 -14.53
C THR A 178 0.62 24.74 -15.13
N GLY A 179 -0.38 24.66 -15.99
CA GLY A 179 -0.79 23.40 -16.62
C GLY A 179 -1.63 22.48 -15.73
N ASN A 180 -1.92 22.84 -14.48
CA ASN A 180 -2.70 22.05 -13.53
C ASN A 180 -2.21 20.60 -13.43
N LYS A 181 -0.94 20.41 -13.06
CA LYS A 181 -0.32 19.08 -12.93
C LYS A 181 -0.14 18.69 -11.46
N LEU A 182 -0.82 17.63 -11.02
CA LEU A 182 -0.70 17.12 -9.64
C LEU A 182 0.74 16.64 -9.41
N SER A 183 1.44 17.10 -8.38
CA SER A 183 2.89 17.00 -8.25
C SER A 183 3.35 16.42 -6.92
N SER A 184 4.57 15.88 -6.89
CA SER A 184 5.31 15.55 -5.66
C SER A 184 6.70 16.12 -5.75
N VAL A 185 6.91 17.26 -5.07
CA VAL A 185 8.12 18.06 -5.15
C VAL A 185 8.38 18.79 -3.84
N VAL A 186 9.62 19.20 -3.63
CA VAL A 186 10.03 20.17 -2.60
C VAL A 186 10.26 21.50 -3.31
N ASN A 187 9.21 22.31 -3.44
CA ASN A 187 9.23 23.58 -4.16
C ASN A 187 8.33 24.61 -3.48
N ASP A 188 8.91 25.74 -3.09
CA ASP A 188 8.24 26.84 -2.38
C ASP A 188 7.85 28.00 -3.30
N SER A 189 7.97 27.86 -4.61
CA SER A 189 7.50 28.88 -5.55
C SER A 189 5.97 28.98 -5.57
N ALA A 190 5.47 30.15 -5.97
CA ALA A 190 4.05 30.42 -6.13
C ALA A 190 3.34 29.45 -7.10
N ASP A 191 4.06 28.85 -8.04
CA ASP A 191 3.53 27.86 -9.00
C ASP A 191 3.20 26.53 -8.34
N PHE A 192 3.77 26.23 -7.17
CA PHE A 192 3.50 25.03 -6.39
C PHE A 192 2.79 25.32 -5.06
N ARG A 193 2.20 26.51 -4.90
CA ARG A 193 1.46 26.89 -3.69
C ARG A 193 0.36 25.85 -3.39
N GLY A 194 0.44 25.25 -2.20
CA GLY A 194 -0.48 24.25 -1.69
C GLY A 194 -1.75 24.84 -1.11
N CYS A 195 -2.33 24.13 -0.14
CA CYS A 195 -3.57 24.48 0.54
C CYS A 195 -4.67 24.86 -0.47
N GLY A 196 -5.45 25.89 -0.17
CA GLY A 196 -6.45 26.49 -1.06
C GLY A 196 -5.92 27.60 -1.97
N ASN A 197 -4.60 27.65 -2.22
CA ASN A 197 -3.93 28.70 -3.03
C ASN A 197 -3.97 30.12 -2.43
N GLN A 198 -3.92 30.26 -1.10
CA GLN A 198 -3.98 31.56 -0.42
C GLN A 198 -2.65 32.33 -0.52
N SER A 199 -2.47 33.15 -1.56
CA SER A 199 -1.25 33.97 -1.74
C SER A 199 -0.98 34.97 -0.61
N ALA A 200 -2.03 35.42 0.10
CA ALA A 200 -1.90 36.31 1.24
C ALA A 200 -1.17 35.68 2.44
N TRP A 201 -0.92 34.36 2.44
CA TRP A 201 -0.19 33.66 3.50
C TRP A 201 1.30 33.48 3.19
N ASP A 202 1.73 33.77 1.95
CA ASP A 202 3.11 33.57 1.54
C ASP A 202 4.07 34.35 2.44
N GLY A 203 5.14 33.68 2.89
CA GLY A 203 6.14 34.26 3.80
C GLY A 203 5.69 34.43 5.25
N THR A 204 4.50 33.98 5.62
CA THR A 204 4.00 34.00 7.02
C THR A 204 4.17 32.65 7.71
N TYR A 205 3.94 32.59 9.03
CA TYR A 205 3.96 31.36 9.83
C TYR A 205 3.01 30.25 9.31
N ARG A 206 1.99 30.63 8.53
CA ARG A 206 0.98 29.75 7.92
C ARG A 206 1.07 29.67 6.40
N SER A 207 2.26 29.88 5.85
CA SER A 207 2.51 29.84 4.41
C SER A 207 2.01 28.55 3.76
N ALA A 208 1.35 28.71 2.61
CA ALA A 208 0.93 27.59 1.76
C ALA A 208 2.03 27.14 0.78
N LEU A 209 3.16 27.85 0.73
CA LEU A 209 4.30 27.49 -0.14
C LEU A 209 4.97 26.20 0.35
N GLY A 210 5.29 25.31 -0.59
CA GLY A 210 5.87 24.00 -0.28
C GLY A 210 4.96 23.08 0.55
N ARG A 211 3.65 23.34 0.59
CA ARG A 211 2.66 22.51 1.30
C ARG A 211 1.88 21.62 0.32
N PRO A 212 1.31 20.50 0.80
CA PRO A 212 0.33 19.74 0.03
C PRO A 212 -0.85 20.62 -0.40
N VAL A 213 -1.42 20.31 -1.56
CA VAL A 213 -2.63 20.98 -2.07
C VAL A 213 -3.89 20.33 -1.51
N THR A 214 -4.89 21.13 -1.16
CA THR A 214 -6.20 20.66 -0.70
C THR A 214 -7.33 21.44 -1.37
N GLN A 215 -8.58 21.23 -0.95
CA GLN A 215 -9.77 21.82 -1.57
C GLN A 215 -9.94 21.45 -3.06
N ILE A 216 -9.52 20.24 -3.43
CA ILE A 216 -9.69 19.67 -4.77
C ILE A 216 -10.48 18.36 -4.64
N SER A 217 -11.39 18.12 -5.58
CA SER A 217 -12.21 16.90 -5.61
C SER A 217 -11.42 15.72 -6.16
N ARG A 218 -11.86 14.49 -5.90
CA ARG A 218 -11.23 13.29 -6.51
C ARG A 218 -11.22 13.39 -8.03
N THR A 219 -12.31 13.87 -8.62
CA THR A 219 -12.46 14.05 -10.08
C THR A 219 -11.36 14.97 -10.65
N ASN A 220 -11.10 16.09 -9.98
CA ASN A 220 -10.07 17.03 -10.41
C ASN A 220 -8.66 16.51 -10.10
N PHE A 221 -8.46 15.83 -8.96
CA PHE A 221 -7.19 15.18 -8.65
C PHE A 221 -6.77 14.16 -9.71
N ARG A 222 -7.68 13.28 -10.14
CA ARG A 222 -7.43 12.35 -11.26
C ARG A 222 -7.08 13.10 -12.54
N THR A 223 -7.82 14.16 -12.86
CA THR A 223 -7.59 14.97 -14.06
C THR A 223 -6.21 15.62 -14.04
N TYR A 224 -5.83 16.24 -12.92
CA TYR A 224 -4.55 16.93 -12.77
C TYR A 224 -3.36 15.97 -12.74
N ALA A 225 -3.54 14.74 -12.25
CA ALA A 225 -2.52 13.71 -12.40
C ALA A 225 -2.32 13.34 -13.88
N ARG A 226 -3.40 13.12 -14.62
CA ARG A 226 -3.35 12.76 -16.05
C ARG A 226 -2.81 13.86 -16.96
N ASN A 227 -2.93 15.12 -16.55
CA ASN A 227 -2.31 16.25 -17.26
C ASN A 227 -0.77 16.15 -17.37
N ARG A 228 -0.13 15.27 -16.60
CA ARG A 228 1.30 14.97 -16.75
C ARG A 228 1.63 14.37 -18.11
N LYS A 229 0.81 13.42 -18.57
CA LYS A 229 1.03 12.69 -19.82
C LYS A 229 -0.28 12.62 -20.59
N ALA A 230 -0.43 13.56 -21.54
CA ALA A 230 -1.65 13.67 -22.34
C ALA A 230 -1.97 12.34 -23.05
N GLY A 231 -3.24 11.93 -22.98
CA GLY A 231 -3.71 10.67 -23.58
C GLY A 231 -3.35 9.40 -22.80
N SER A 232 -2.68 9.50 -21.65
CA SER A 232 -2.37 8.35 -20.78
C SER A 232 -3.26 8.33 -19.53
N THR A 233 -3.50 7.13 -19.02
CA THR A 233 -4.12 6.91 -17.70
C THR A 233 -3.16 6.24 -16.71
N GLU A 234 -1.85 6.28 -16.99
CA GLU A 234 -0.82 5.77 -16.07
C GLU A 234 -0.68 6.67 -14.83
N TRP A 235 -0.70 7.99 -15.02
CA TRP A 235 -0.72 8.96 -13.93
C TRP A 235 -2.12 9.11 -13.34
N ASN A 236 -2.25 8.91 -12.04
CA ASN A 236 -3.51 9.10 -11.30
C ASN A 236 -3.23 9.78 -9.95
N CYS A 237 -4.29 10.24 -9.29
CA CYS A 237 -4.18 10.51 -7.86
C CYS A 237 -4.04 9.19 -7.08
N MET A 238 -3.99 9.24 -5.75
CA MET A 238 -3.85 8.04 -4.92
C MET A 238 -4.83 6.97 -5.37
N THR A 239 -4.35 5.75 -5.61
CA THR A 239 -5.22 4.64 -6.02
C THR A 239 -5.42 3.67 -4.88
N TYR A 240 -6.57 3.01 -4.87
CA TYR A 240 -6.90 2.06 -3.81
C TYR A 240 -5.93 0.86 -3.79
N GLU A 241 -5.44 0.45 -4.97
CA GLU A 241 -4.43 -0.60 -5.06
C GLU A 241 -3.10 -0.17 -4.44
N ALA A 242 -2.67 1.08 -4.63
CA ALA A 242 -1.49 1.64 -3.97
C ALA A 242 -1.68 1.76 -2.45
N GLN A 243 -2.85 2.26 -2.00
CA GLN A 243 -3.18 2.38 -0.57
C GLN A 243 -3.13 1.02 0.13
N LYS A 244 -3.81 0.03 -0.44
CA LYS A 244 -3.86 -1.33 0.05
C LYS A 244 -2.48 -1.99 0.05
N THR A 245 -1.68 -1.76 -0.99
CA THR A 245 -0.32 -2.31 -1.07
C THR A 245 0.57 -1.73 0.04
N LEU A 246 0.58 -0.41 0.23
CA LEU A 246 1.35 0.22 1.31
C LEU A 246 0.91 -0.28 2.69
N TYR A 247 -0.40 -0.39 2.93
CA TYR A 247 -0.94 -0.91 4.18
C TYR A 247 -0.46 -2.33 4.47
N TRP A 248 -0.60 -3.26 3.54
CA TRP A 248 -0.20 -4.65 3.79
C TRP A 248 1.31 -4.83 3.91
N LEU A 249 2.10 -4.04 3.17
CA LEU A 249 3.54 -4.01 3.38
C LEU A 249 3.87 -3.56 4.82
N PHE A 250 3.21 -2.51 5.31
CA PHE A 250 3.40 -2.03 6.68
C PHE A 250 3.06 -3.12 7.71
N VAL A 251 1.86 -3.71 7.59
CA VAL A 251 1.38 -4.74 8.52
C VAL A 251 2.33 -5.95 8.55
N ILE A 252 2.87 -6.36 7.41
CA ILE A 252 3.81 -7.49 7.33
C ILE A 252 5.14 -7.15 7.97
N GLU A 253 5.69 -5.95 7.73
CA GLU A 253 6.98 -5.52 8.27
C GLU A 253 6.94 -5.41 9.80
N TYR A 254 5.95 -4.68 10.33
CA TYR A 254 5.83 -4.40 11.76
C TYR A 254 5.08 -5.48 12.54
N ALA A 255 4.40 -6.40 11.86
CA ALA A 255 3.54 -7.41 12.46
C ALA A 255 2.50 -6.83 13.45
N THR A 256 1.89 -5.71 13.06
CA THR A 256 0.83 -5.04 13.81
C THR A 256 -0.22 -4.51 12.86
N LEU A 257 -1.47 -4.46 13.30
CA LEU A 257 -2.54 -3.74 12.64
C LEU A 257 -2.64 -2.28 13.11
N ASP A 258 -2.02 -1.95 14.26
CA ASP A 258 -2.00 -0.61 14.83
C ASP A 258 -0.88 0.23 14.18
N SER A 259 -1.26 1.10 13.25
CA SER A 259 -0.29 1.97 12.58
C SER A 259 0.21 3.14 13.43
N GLN A 260 -0.56 3.55 14.44
CA GLN A 260 -0.20 4.60 15.39
C GLN A 260 0.56 4.05 16.61
N ALA A 261 0.73 2.73 16.74
CA ALA A 261 1.56 2.13 17.77
C ALA A 261 2.91 2.86 17.90
N ALA A 262 3.39 2.99 19.13
CA ALA A 262 4.58 3.78 19.44
C ALA A 262 5.76 3.41 18.53
N TYR A 263 6.40 4.44 17.95
CA TYR A 263 7.57 4.23 17.10
C TYR A 263 8.73 3.65 17.91
N ASN A 264 9.38 2.62 17.36
CA ASN A 264 10.60 2.06 17.92
C ASN A 264 11.65 1.90 16.81
N ALA A 265 12.74 2.66 16.91
CA ALA A 265 13.85 2.56 15.97
C ALA A 265 14.64 1.25 16.11
N ALA A 266 14.60 0.62 17.28
CA ALA A 266 15.32 -0.62 17.55
C ALA A 266 14.54 -1.85 17.07
N LYS A 267 15.24 -2.74 16.38
CA LYS A 267 14.73 -4.07 16.06
C LYS A 267 14.66 -4.96 17.30
N ASP A 268 13.82 -5.99 17.27
CA ASP A 268 13.77 -6.98 18.36
C ASP A 268 15.03 -7.86 18.38
N ALA A 269 15.11 -8.76 19.36
CA ALA A 269 16.23 -9.68 19.51
C ALA A 269 16.43 -10.60 18.28
N ASN A 270 15.41 -10.78 17.45
CA ASN A 270 15.45 -11.58 16.23
C ASN A 270 15.72 -10.75 14.97
N GLY A 271 15.81 -9.42 15.08
CA GLY A 271 16.06 -8.49 13.98
C GLY A 271 14.80 -8.00 13.25
N TYR A 272 13.62 -8.10 13.85
CA TYR A 272 12.35 -7.66 13.28
C TYR A 272 11.96 -6.24 13.72
N ALA A 273 11.20 -5.53 12.88
CA ALA A 273 10.61 -4.26 13.24
C ALA A 273 9.55 -4.42 14.36
N GLN A 274 9.39 -3.40 15.18
CA GLN A 274 8.49 -3.37 16.34
C GLN A 274 7.75 -2.03 16.42
N GLY A 275 6.62 -2.03 17.12
CA GLY A 275 5.81 -0.82 17.30
C GLY A 275 5.05 -0.46 16.03
N GLY A 276 4.90 0.83 15.77
CA GLY A 276 4.29 1.39 14.56
C GLY A 276 5.03 2.65 14.11
N LEU A 277 4.29 3.61 13.55
CA LEU A 277 4.84 4.88 13.10
C LEU A 277 4.62 6.02 14.10
N GLY A 278 3.98 5.74 15.24
CA GLY A 278 3.52 6.73 16.21
C GLY A 278 2.32 7.54 15.71
N ASP A 279 1.80 8.42 16.57
CA ASP A 279 0.62 9.25 16.28
C ASP A 279 0.83 10.24 15.12
N GLY A 280 2.06 10.43 14.66
CA GLY A 280 2.37 11.36 13.59
C GLY A 280 2.02 12.80 13.94
N VAL A 281 1.10 13.37 13.16
CA VAL A 281 0.58 14.73 13.36
C VAL A 281 -0.92 14.77 13.70
N THR A 282 -1.51 13.65 14.11
CA THR A 282 -2.96 13.46 14.31
C THR A 282 -3.53 14.14 15.55
N THR A 283 -2.68 14.77 16.37
CA THR A 283 -3.04 15.21 17.72
C THR A 283 -3.34 16.70 17.83
N TRP A 284 -3.48 17.44 16.72
CA TRP A 284 -3.80 18.87 16.76
C TRP A 284 -5.26 19.08 17.16
N ASP A 285 -5.49 19.89 18.19
CA ASP A 285 -6.84 20.38 18.52
C ASP A 285 -7.50 21.13 17.34
N TRP A 286 -8.78 20.86 17.08
CA TRP A 286 -9.54 21.42 15.95
C TRP A 286 -9.60 22.95 15.97
N SER A 287 -9.90 23.55 17.12
CA SER A 287 -10.02 25.00 17.23
C SER A 287 -8.66 25.68 17.05
N SER A 288 -7.61 25.11 17.63
CA SER A 288 -6.23 25.58 17.44
C SER A 288 -5.77 25.48 15.98
N TRP A 289 -6.01 24.34 15.31
CA TRP A 289 -5.63 24.14 13.91
C TRP A 289 -6.42 25.06 12.96
N SER A 290 -7.72 25.21 13.21
CA SER A 290 -8.58 26.15 12.50
C SER A 290 -8.08 27.59 12.65
N ASN A 291 -7.67 28.00 13.84
CA ASN A 291 -7.13 29.34 14.07
C ASN A 291 -5.74 29.54 13.43
N PHE A 292 -4.93 28.48 13.38
CA PHE A 292 -3.60 28.50 12.78
C PHE A 292 -3.66 28.76 11.27
N ASN A 293 -4.37 27.92 10.51
CA ASN A 293 -4.43 28.04 9.05
C ASN A 293 -5.77 27.60 8.43
N GLY A 294 -6.85 27.54 9.20
CA GLY A 294 -8.16 27.13 8.70
C GLY A 294 -8.25 25.64 8.35
N ASN A 295 -7.55 24.79 9.10
CA ASN A 295 -7.52 23.33 8.91
C ASN A 295 -6.86 22.87 7.59
N HIS A 296 -5.87 23.62 7.11
CA HIS A 296 -5.10 23.27 5.93
C HIS A 296 -3.82 22.49 6.32
N PRO A 297 -3.16 21.80 5.36
CA PRO A 297 -1.85 21.20 5.60
C PRO A 297 -0.85 22.22 6.14
N PHE A 298 0.05 21.75 7.01
CA PHE A 298 1.03 22.60 7.68
C PHE A 298 2.44 22.03 7.67
N VAL A 299 2.62 20.72 7.47
CA VAL A 299 3.95 20.12 7.27
C VAL A 299 4.43 20.40 5.84
N PRO A 300 5.64 20.99 5.65
CA PRO A 300 6.25 21.13 4.33
C PRO A 300 6.53 19.78 3.68
N CYS A 301 6.32 19.68 2.37
CA CYS A 301 6.75 18.51 1.60
C CYS A 301 8.27 18.33 1.72
N GLY A 302 8.71 17.12 2.08
CA GLY A 302 10.14 16.79 2.23
C GLY A 302 10.70 17.05 3.61
N HIS A 303 9.86 17.34 4.61
CA HIS A 303 10.27 17.53 6.00
C HIS A 303 11.07 16.33 6.55
N THR A 304 10.73 15.12 6.11
CA THR A 304 11.35 13.85 6.54
C THR A 304 12.49 13.37 5.63
N ASP A 305 12.96 14.19 4.68
CA ASP A 305 13.97 13.78 3.68
C ASP A 305 15.34 13.42 4.25
N SER A 306 15.61 13.81 5.50
CA SER A 306 16.77 13.35 6.27
C SER A 306 16.80 11.83 6.46
N LEU A 307 15.66 11.14 6.37
CA LEU A 307 15.54 9.69 6.54
C LEU A 307 15.73 8.90 5.22
N GLY A 308 15.68 9.57 4.07
CA GLY A 308 15.80 8.92 2.76
C GLY A 308 14.74 7.83 2.56
N ASN A 309 15.17 6.61 2.21
CA ASN A 309 14.28 5.45 2.03
C ASN A 309 13.87 4.78 3.35
N ASN A 310 14.40 5.20 4.50
CA ASN A 310 14.17 4.54 5.77
C ASN A 310 12.83 4.95 6.38
N SER A 311 12.31 4.09 7.26
CA SER A 311 11.16 4.40 8.11
C SER A 311 11.62 5.06 9.41
N GLY A 312 10.89 6.08 9.86
CA GLY A 312 11.26 6.83 11.06
C GLY A 312 10.33 8.00 11.33
N ILE A 313 10.70 8.82 12.32
CA ILE A 313 9.97 10.04 12.68
C ILE A 313 10.94 11.24 12.72
N VAL A 314 10.47 12.41 12.32
CA VAL A 314 11.22 13.68 12.40
C VAL A 314 10.36 14.73 13.11
N ALA A 315 10.93 15.41 14.11
CA ALA A 315 10.21 16.45 14.83
C ALA A 315 9.86 17.64 13.91
N TYR A 316 8.64 18.17 14.02
CA TYR A 316 8.19 19.38 13.34
C TYR A 316 7.58 20.34 14.35
N GLU A 317 8.11 21.56 14.44
CA GLU A 317 7.58 22.61 15.30
C GLU A 317 6.67 23.54 14.48
N ALA A 318 5.40 23.63 14.88
CA ALA A 318 4.48 24.63 14.36
C ALA A 318 4.64 25.92 15.18
N HIS A 319 5.01 27.02 14.54
CA HIS A 319 5.22 28.31 15.19
C HIS A 319 4.05 29.27 14.96
N ASN A 320 3.75 30.13 15.92
CA ASN A 320 2.82 31.25 15.73
C ASN A 320 3.50 32.43 15.00
N GLU A 321 2.76 33.52 14.83
CA GLU A 321 3.28 34.75 14.21
C GLU A 321 4.43 35.40 14.98
N ALA A 322 4.45 35.26 16.30
CA ALA A 322 5.53 35.78 17.16
C ALA A 322 6.79 34.90 17.15
N GLY A 323 6.73 33.71 16.51
CA GLY A 323 7.82 32.73 16.46
C GLY A 323 7.80 31.71 17.60
N ASP A 324 6.84 31.76 18.51
CA ASP A 324 6.72 30.78 19.60
C ASP A 324 6.24 29.43 19.07
N VAL A 325 6.79 28.35 19.62
CA VAL A 325 6.33 26.99 19.33
C VAL A 325 4.93 26.80 19.91
N LEU A 326 3.94 26.60 19.04
CA LEU A 326 2.57 26.23 19.42
C LEU A 326 2.50 24.75 19.78
N LYS A 327 3.15 23.90 18.97
CA LYS A 327 3.15 22.46 19.14
C LYS A 327 4.29 21.81 18.37
N THR A 328 4.86 20.76 18.94
CA THR A 328 5.82 19.87 18.27
C THR A 328 5.13 18.56 17.91
N PHE A 329 5.28 18.13 16.67
CA PHE A 329 4.76 16.88 16.12
C PHE A 329 5.91 15.93 15.74
N SER A 330 5.61 14.64 15.58
CA SER A 330 6.58 13.64 15.15
C SER A 330 6.19 13.11 13.77
N VAL A 331 6.61 13.80 12.70
CA VAL A 331 6.20 13.50 11.32
C VAL A 331 6.75 12.14 10.91
N PRO A 332 5.90 11.15 10.57
CA PRO A 332 6.34 9.81 10.23
C PRO A 332 6.72 9.70 8.75
N ARG A 333 7.69 8.82 8.48
CA ARG A 333 8.00 8.30 7.16
C ARG A 333 7.97 6.79 7.19
N TYR A 334 7.39 6.18 6.17
CA TYR A 334 7.40 4.74 5.95
C TYR A 334 8.01 4.44 4.59
N ARG A 335 9.20 3.84 4.59
CA ARG A 335 9.88 3.38 3.35
C ARG A 335 9.95 4.45 2.26
N GLY A 336 10.27 5.70 2.62
CA GLY A 336 10.29 6.86 1.72
C GLY A 336 8.97 7.65 1.61
N VAL A 337 7.85 7.10 2.08
CA VAL A 337 6.54 7.78 2.04
C VAL A 337 6.34 8.60 3.31
N GLU A 338 6.36 9.93 3.19
CA GLU A 338 6.13 10.90 4.28
C GLU A 338 4.63 11.02 4.61
N ASN A 339 4.26 11.10 5.88
CA ASN A 339 2.87 11.21 6.36
C ASN A 339 1.92 10.22 5.67
N PRO A 340 2.16 8.89 5.78
CA PRO A 340 1.27 7.91 5.18
C PRO A 340 -0.20 8.05 5.64
N PHE A 341 -0.42 8.61 6.82
CA PHE A 341 -1.73 8.92 7.40
C PHE A 341 -1.69 10.21 8.23
N GLY A 342 -2.87 10.70 8.62
CA GLY A 342 -3.04 11.60 9.76
C GLY A 342 -2.77 13.09 9.56
N HIS A 343 -2.12 13.53 8.49
CA HIS A 343 -1.93 14.97 8.23
C HIS A 343 -3.17 15.55 7.55
N ILE A 344 -3.54 14.98 6.40
CA ILE A 344 -4.77 15.26 5.69
C ILE A 344 -5.41 13.97 5.19
N TRP A 345 -6.72 14.03 4.98
CA TRP A 345 -7.46 12.97 4.31
C TRP A 345 -7.00 12.82 2.88
N GLN A 346 -6.92 11.58 2.41
CA GLN A 346 -6.46 11.26 1.06
C GLN A 346 -7.60 10.72 0.20
N TRP A 347 -8.02 11.52 -0.78
CA TRP A 347 -8.90 11.05 -1.86
C TRP A 347 -8.24 9.90 -2.59
N THR A 348 -8.94 8.76 -2.62
CA THR A 348 -8.45 7.52 -3.24
C THR A 348 -9.39 7.10 -4.37
N ASP A 349 -8.82 6.88 -5.56
CA ASP A 349 -9.52 6.45 -6.77
C ASP A 349 -9.39 4.94 -7.01
N GLY A 350 -10.17 4.38 -7.93
CA GLY A 350 -10.27 2.94 -8.13
C GLY A 350 -11.12 2.22 -7.07
N ILE A 351 -11.81 2.97 -6.20
CA ILE A 351 -12.80 2.45 -5.24
C ILE A 351 -14.03 3.36 -5.17
N ASN A 352 -15.21 2.75 -5.13
CA ASN A 352 -16.50 3.41 -4.94
C ASN A 352 -17.38 2.58 -4.00
N VAL A 353 -18.25 3.26 -3.24
CA VAL A 353 -19.24 2.60 -2.38
C VAL A 353 -20.64 2.99 -2.82
N ARG A 354 -21.49 2.00 -3.11
CA ARG A 354 -22.93 2.18 -3.27
C ARG A 354 -23.58 2.07 -1.91
N ILE A 355 -24.03 3.18 -1.35
CA ILE A 355 -24.76 3.18 -0.08
C ILE A 355 -26.25 3.34 -0.36
N SER A 356 -27.03 2.32 -0.02
CA SER A 356 -28.49 2.34 -0.13
C SER A 356 -29.13 2.76 1.21
N PRO A 357 -30.28 3.46 1.18
CA PRO A 357 -31.09 3.70 2.35
C PRO A 357 -31.52 2.40 3.04
N ASN A 358 -31.96 2.51 4.29
CA ASN A 358 -32.57 1.39 5.00
C ASN A 358 -33.87 0.93 4.33
N THR A 359 -34.26 -0.32 4.56
CA THR A 359 -35.62 -0.81 4.25
C THR A 359 -36.67 0.07 4.96
N PRO A 360 -37.81 0.39 4.32
CA PRO A 360 -38.28 -0.11 3.01
C PRO A 360 -37.88 0.75 1.79
N THR A 361 -37.14 1.85 1.96
CA THR A 361 -36.83 2.78 0.86
C THR A 361 -35.57 2.43 0.08
N GLY A 362 -34.76 1.50 0.58
CA GLY A 362 -33.60 0.93 -0.10
C GLY A 362 -33.39 -0.54 0.28
N ASP A 363 -32.27 -1.10 -0.16
CA ASP A 363 -31.90 -2.49 0.12
C ASP A 363 -31.13 -2.68 1.44
N GLY A 364 -30.81 -1.58 2.14
CA GLY A 364 -30.11 -1.63 3.42
C GLY A 364 -28.66 -2.11 3.32
N LEU A 365 -28.02 -1.99 2.14
CA LEU A 365 -26.64 -2.42 1.91
C LEU A 365 -25.73 -1.24 1.54
N SER A 366 -24.47 -1.35 1.97
CA SER A 366 -23.37 -0.51 1.49
C SER A 366 -22.38 -1.41 0.74
N LYS A 367 -22.40 -1.39 -0.60
CA LYS A 367 -21.60 -2.31 -1.45
C LYS A 367 -20.32 -1.64 -1.91
N VAL A 368 -19.18 -2.27 -1.67
CA VAL A 368 -17.85 -1.77 -2.07
C VAL A 368 -17.46 -2.33 -3.42
N PHE A 369 -17.14 -1.43 -4.34
CA PHE A 369 -16.73 -1.73 -5.70
C PHE A 369 -15.30 -1.24 -5.94
N VAL A 370 -14.44 -2.08 -6.51
CA VAL A 370 -13.03 -1.75 -6.79
C VAL A 370 -12.68 -1.98 -8.26
N CYS A 371 -11.72 -1.22 -8.78
CA CYS A 371 -11.20 -1.35 -10.14
C CYS A 371 -9.68 -1.26 -10.12
N ALA A 372 -9.01 -2.24 -10.73
CA ALA A 372 -7.56 -2.22 -10.90
C ALA A 372 -7.11 -1.53 -12.20
N ASP A 373 -8.02 -1.40 -13.18
CA ASP A 373 -7.76 -0.83 -14.50
C ASP A 373 -8.00 0.70 -14.50
N PRO A 374 -6.96 1.55 -14.57
CA PRO A 374 -7.12 3.00 -14.51
C PRO A 374 -7.91 3.61 -15.67
N THR A 375 -8.00 2.90 -16.80
CA THR A 375 -8.79 3.35 -17.96
C THR A 375 -10.28 3.38 -17.66
N LYS A 376 -10.73 2.61 -16.66
CA LYS A 376 -12.14 2.46 -16.28
C LYS A 376 -12.52 3.27 -15.04
N PHE A 377 -11.60 4.01 -14.44
CA PHE A 377 -11.90 4.80 -13.24
C PHE A 377 -13.03 5.80 -13.51
N THR A 378 -14.03 5.81 -12.63
CA THR A 378 -15.25 6.61 -12.79
C THR A 378 -15.79 7.07 -11.43
N ASP A 379 -16.44 8.24 -11.44
CA ASP A 379 -17.07 8.86 -10.26
C ASP A 379 -18.60 8.88 -10.37
N SER A 380 -19.19 8.25 -11.39
CA SER A 380 -20.62 8.35 -11.69
C SER A 380 -21.36 7.01 -11.79
N ASN A 381 -20.62 5.89 -11.83
CA ASN A 381 -21.19 4.56 -11.94
C ASN A 381 -20.17 3.49 -11.48
N TYR A 382 -20.49 2.21 -11.68
CA TYR A 382 -19.66 1.07 -11.29
C TYR A 382 -19.19 0.23 -12.49
N THR A 383 -19.29 0.75 -13.71
CA THR A 383 -18.89 0.02 -14.93
C THR A 383 -17.40 -0.28 -14.88
N GLY A 384 -17.04 -1.56 -15.04
CA GLY A 384 -15.65 -2.00 -14.95
C GLY A 384 -15.15 -2.28 -13.53
N TYR A 385 -15.95 -1.98 -12.50
CA TYR A 385 -15.60 -2.27 -11.11
C TYR A 385 -16.19 -3.61 -10.69
N ALA A 386 -15.47 -4.33 -9.82
CA ALA A 386 -15.90 -5.58 -9.20
C ALA A 386 -16.43 -5.32 -7.78
N HIS A 387 -17.56 -5.92 -7.43
CA HIS A 387 -18.05 -5.94 -6.04
C HIS A 387 -17.19 -6.89 -5.20
N VAL A 388 -16.60 -6.39 -4.12
CA VAL A 388 -15.68 -7.19 -3.26
C VAL A 388 -16.27 -7.54 -1.90
N GLY A 389 -17.35 -6.86 -1.50
CA GLY A 389 -18.00 -7.08 -0.21
C GLY A 389 -18.84 -5.89 0.20
N ASN A 390 -19.40 -5.96 1.40
CA ASN A 390 -20.21 -4.87 1.96
C ASN A 390 -19.43 -4.17 3.07
N GLU A 391 -19.45 -2.84 3.08
CA GLU A 391 -18.90 -2.10 4.22
C GLU A 391 -19.84 -2.15 5.42
N ALA A 392 -19.28 -1.93 6.61
CA ALA A 392 -20.04 -1.69 7.82
C ALA A 392 -20.99 -0.50 7.62
N ARG A 393 -22.18 -0.55 8.23
CA ARG A 393 -23.20 0.50 8.10
C ARG A 393 -23.28 1.43 9.32
N ASN A 394 -22.46 1.15 10.33
CA ASN A 394 -22.24 1.99 11.49
C ASN A 394 -20.81 2.51 11.47
N GLU A 395 -20.61 3.73 11.95
CA GLU A 395 -19.28 4.20 12.28
C GLU A 395 -18.75 3.52 13.55
N GLY A 396 -17.43 3.51 13.71
CA GLY A 396 -16.76 2.91 14.87
C GLY A 396 -15.35 2.43 14.56
N TYR A 397 -14.63 1.98 15.58
CA TYR A 397 -13.33 1.31 15.40
C TYR A 397 -13.50 -0.03 14.67
N VAL A 398 -12.56 -0.32 13.77
CA VAL A 398 -12.67 -1.46 12.85
C VAL A 398 -12.27 -2.75 13.55
N LYS A 399 -13.18 -3.72 13.57
CA LYS A 399 -12.97 -5.07 14.07
C LYS A 399 -12.60 -6.04 12.95
N GLU A 400 -13.36 -5.99 11.87
CA GLU A 400 -13.15 -6.79 10.67
C GLU A 400 -13.18 -5.92 9.42
N ILE A 401 -12.36 -6.29 8.45
CA ILE A 401 -12.35 -5.74 7.10
C ILE A 401 -12.94 -6.77 6.14
N ILE A 402 -13.26 -6.36 4.90
CA ILE A 402 -13.74 -7.25 3.85
C ILE A 402 -12.74 -8.39 3.61
N PHE A 403 -11.44 -8.08 3.61
CA PHE A 403 -10.31 -9.01 3.42
C PHE A 403 -10.38 -9.74 2.08
N GLY A 404 -11.27 -10.71 1.91
CA GLY A 404 -11.50 -11.40 0.64
C GLY A 404 -10.25 -12.04 0.03
N GLU A 405 -10.31 -12.34 -1.26
CA GLU A 405 -9.21 -12.90 -2.04
C GLU A 405 -8.10 -11.87 -2.30
N HIS A 406 -8.44 -10.57 -2.30
CA HIS A 406 -7.54 -9.50 -2.72
C HIS A 406 -7.05 -8.60 -1.59
N GLY A 407 -7.34 -8.92 -0.34
CA GLY A 407 -6.91 -8.18 0.84
C GLY A 407 -7.60 -6.85 1.03
N ASP A 408 -8.89 -6.72 0.73
CA ASP A 408 -9.61 -5.47 0.79
C ASP A 408 -9.70 -4.90 2.21
N ILE A 409 -9.22 -3.67 2.37
CA ILE A 409 -9.03 -2.99 3.66
C ILE A 409 -10.26 -2.21 4.11
N MET A 410 -11.35 -2.26 3.34
CA MET A 410 -12.60 -1.60 3.72
C MET A 410 -13.24 -2.30 4.94
N PRO A 411 -13.75 -1.55 5.93
CA PRO A 411 -14.35 -2.10 7.14
C PRO A 411 -15.63 -2.89 6.83
N SER A 412 -15.76 -4.12 7.34
CA SER A 412 -16.98 -4.94 7.25
C SER A 412 -17.71 -5.02 8.60
N VAL A 413 -16.98 -4.84 9.71
CA VAL A 413 -17.53 -4.76 11.07
C VAL A 413 -16.78 -3.68 11.84
N SER A 414 -17.52 -2.69 12.33
CA SER A 414 -16.98 -1.55 13.09
C SER A 414 -17.55 -1.45 14.51
N SER A 415 -17.88 -2.59 15.12
CA SER A 415 -18.41 -2.69 16.48
C SER A 415 -17.58 -3.65 17.32
N GLY A 416 -17.37 -3.31 18.59
CA GLY A 416 -16.61 -4.14 19.53
C GLY A 416 -15.09 -4.10 19.37
N ALA A 417 -14.55 -3.04 18.76
CA ALA A 417 -13.12 -2.73 18.70
C ALA A 417 -12.83 -1.34 19.32
N GLY A 418 -11.57 -0.93 19.33
CA GLY A 418 -11.09 0.30 19.95
C GLY A 418 -9.72 0.70 19.42
N SER A 419 -9.23 1.87 19.81
CA SER A 419 -7.94 2.43 19.35
C SER A 419 -6.70 1.58 19.65
N THR A 420 -6.83 0.53 20.46
CA THR A 420 -5.73 -0.39 20.83
C THR A 420 -6.12 -1.86 20.61
N THR A 421 -7.22 -2.12 19.90
CA THR A 421 -7.70 -3.49 19.64
C THR A 421 -8.12 -3.67 18.18
N TYR A 422 -7.90 -4.87 17.64
CA TYR A 422 -8.15 -5.24 16.26
C TYR A 422 -7.39 -4.35 15.27
N PHE A 423 -8.06 -3.61 14.39
CA PHE A 423 -7.40 -2.78 13.39
C PHE A 423 -6.99 -1.40 13.90
N CYS A 424 -7.46 -0.99 15.07
CA CYS A 424 -7.17 0.29 15.74
C CYS A 424 -7.61 1.55 14.99
N ASP A 425 -7.73 1.50 13.67
CA ASP A 425 -8.24 2.57 12.82
C ASP A 425 -9.77 2.66 12.91
N TYR A 426 -10.30 3.86 12.69
CA TYR A 426 -11.74 4.11 12.71
C TYR A 426 -12.39 3.85 11.34
N HIS A 427 -13.72 3.87 11.30
CA HIS A 427 -14.52 3.86 10.09
C HIS A 427 -15.62 4.90 10.23
N TYR A 428 -15.74 5.77 9.23
CA TYR A 428 -16.83 6.72 9.14
C TYR A 428 -17.67 6.47 7.89
N THR A 429 -18.99 6.41 8.06
CA THR A 429 -19.94 6.29 6.96
C THR A 429 -21.25 6.97 7.36
N ASN A 430 -22.06 7.32 6.37
CA ASN A 430 -23.35 7.98 6.55
C ASN A 430 -24.39 7.26 5.68
N ILE A 431 -25.51 6.86 6.29
CA ILE A 431 -26.63 6.26 5.54
C ILE A 431 -27.46 7.38 4.90
N PRO A 432 -27.52 7.45 3.56
CA PRO A 432 -28.28 8.48 2.87
C PRO A 432 -29.78 8.14 2.82
N THR A 433 -30.59 9.15 2.51
CA THR A 433 -32.05 9.00 2.31
C THR A 433 -32.42 8.48 0.91
N ALA A 434 -31.50 8.59 -0.05
CA ALA A 434 -31.58 8.00 -1.39
C ALA A 434 -30.27 7.29 -1.70
N GLU A 435 -30.30 6.31 -2.61
CA GLU A 435 -29.07 5.62 -3.02
C GLU A 435 -28.01 6.60 -3.52
N ALA A 436 -26.78 6.44 -3.02
CA ALA A 436 -25.67 7.33 -3.36
C ALA A 436 -24.41 6.55 -3.75
N LEU A 437 -23.67 7.09 -4.73
CA LEU A 437 -22.28 6.73 -4.98
C LEU A 437 -21.39 7.60 -4.10
N ARG A 438 -20.55 6.95 -3.29
CA ARG A 438 -19.57 7.59 -2.43
C ARG A 438 -18.15 7.22 -2.85
N GLY A 439 -17.25 8.19 -2.75
CA GLY A 439 -15.82 7.90 -2.81
C GLY A 439 -15.31 7.52 -1.42
N VAL A 440 -14.02 7.18 -1.32
CA VAL A 440 -13.38 6.86 -0.05
C VAL A 440 -12.19 7.78 0.20
N LEU A 441 -12.14 8.34 1.41
CA LEU A 441 -10.99 9.03 1.98
C LEU A 441 -10.27 8.07 2.93
N PHE A 442 -8.94 8.02 2.86
CA PHE A 442 -8.11 7.24 3.80
C PHE A 442 -7.20 8.15 4.65
N GLY A 443 -6.76 7.64 5.80
CA GLY A 443 -5.65 8.20 6.59
C GLY A 443 -6.06 9.05 7.79
N GLY A 444 -7.19 9.75 7.71
CA GLY A 444 -7.53 10.80 8.69
C GLY A 444 -6.71 12.08 8.52
N ASN A 445 -7.11 13.11 9.26
CA ASN A 445 -6.46 14.42 9.31
C ASN A 445 -5.85 14.71 10.69
N ALA A 446 -5.20 15.87 10.81
CA ALA A 446 -4.42 16.26 11.99
C ALA A 446 -5.22 16.40 13.30
N TYR A 447 -6.55 16.32 13.26
CA TYR A 447 -7.43 16.35 14.44
C TYR A 447 -7.94 14.97 14.84
N ASN A 448 -7.84 13.96 13.99
CA ASN A 448 -8.53 12.69 14.21
C ASN A 448 -7.94 11.85 15.37
N GLY A 449 -6.78 12.20 15.90
CA GLY A 449 -6.13 11.52 17.02
C GLY A 449 -6.06 10.02 16.80
N ALA A 450 -6.49 9.26 17.82
CA ALA A 450 -6.48 7.80 17.80
C ALA A 450 -7.40 7.15 16.74
N TYR A 451 -8.25 7.91 16.05
CA TYR A 451 -9.05 7.38 14.93
C TYR A 451 -8.23 7.19 13.65
N ALA A 452 -7.17 7.99 13.49
CA ALA A 452 -6.34 8.01 12.29
C ALA A 452 -5.48 6.74 12.12
N GLY A 453 -4.96 6.57 10.92
CA GLY A 453 -4.09 5.44 10.58
C GLY A 453 -4.24 5.04 9.12
N PHE A 454 -3.38 4.12 8.65
CA PHE A 454 -3.32 3.74 7.24
C PHE A 454 -4.67 3.31 6.65
N ALA A 455 -5.54 2.65 7.43
CA ALA A 455 -6.80 2.10 6.98
C ALA A 455 -8.03 2.82 7.60
N TYR A 456 -7.86 4.00 8.21
CA TYR A 456 -9.03 4.82 8.58
C TYR A 456 -9.78 5.23 7.31
N ALA A 457 -10.96 4.63 7.08
CA ALA A 457 -11.79 4.84 5.90
C ALA A 457 -13.03 5.71 6.20
N ASP A 458 -13.21 6.78 5.42
CA ASP A 458 -14.42 7.60 5.37
C ASP A 458 -15.10 7.49 3.99
N SER A 459 -16.33 6.96 3.98
CA SER A 459 -17.18 6.79 2.78
C SER A 459 -18.44 7.67 2.80
N SER A 460 -18.44 8.78 3.54
CA SER A 460 -19.60 9.68 3.64
C SER A 460 -19.74 10.67 2.47
N ASN A 461 -18.64 10.90 1.73
CA ASN A 461 -18.54 12.00 0.77
C ASN A 461 -18.71 11.56 -0.69
N ALA A 462 -19.38 12.39 -1.48
CA ALA A 462 -19.37 12.22 -2.94
C ALA A 462 -17.98 12.56 -3.50
N PRO A 463 -17.53 11.93 -4.60
CA PRO A 463 -16.21 12.21 -5.21
C PRO A 463 -15.98 13.68 -5.59
N SER A 464 -17.05 14.46 -5.77
CA SER A 464 -17.03 15.88 -6.07
C SER A 464 -16.76 16.78 -4.86
N ALA A 465 -16.79 16.26 -3.63
CA ALA A 465 -16.62 17.05 -2.42
C ALA A 465 -15.17 17.54 -2.24
N THR A 466 -15.04 18.71 -1.63
CA THR A 466 -13.76 19.40 -1.43
C THR A 466 -13.71 20.02 -0.04
N TYR A 467 -12.59 19.87 0.66
CA TYR A 467 -12.41 20.39 2.01
C TYR A 467 -10.97 20.86 2.24
N ALA A 468 -10.77 21.74 3.23
CA ALA A 468 -9.46 22.30 3.58
C ALA A 468 -8.44 21.24 4.01
N SER A 469 -8.91 20.16 4.63
CA SER A 469 -8.12 19.04 5.15
C SER A 469 -8.17 17.79 4.27
N VAL A 470 -8.60 17.93 3.01
CA VAL A 470 -8.69 16.81 2.04
C VAL A 470 -7.78 17.09 0.85
N GLY A 471 -6.82 16.21 0.65
CA GLY A 471 -5.89 16.19 -0.48
C GLY A 471 -5.83 14.81 -1.14
N SER A 472 -4.70 14.49 -1.76
CA SER A 472 -4.39 13.16 -2.31
C SER A 472 -2.87 13.00 -2.50
N ARG A 473 -2.46 11.88 -3.07
CA ARG A 473 -1.10 11.60 -3.55
C ARG A 473 -1.07 11.53 -5.07
N LEU A 474 0.12 11.55 -5.65
CA LEU A 474 0.33 11.26 -7.06
C LEU A 474 0.78 9.80 -7.18
N CYS A 475 0.19 9.06 -8.12
CA CYS A 475 0.58 7.69 -8.42
C CYS A 475 0.90 7.55 -9.91
N PHE A 476 1.87 6.70 -10.23
CA PHE A 476 2.11 6.22 -11.58
C PHE A 476 1.98 4.69 -11.60
N ILE A 477 1.06 4.22 -12.44
CA ILE A 477 0.79 2.80 -12.66
C ILE A 477 1.21 2.50 -14.10
N PRO A 478 2.38 1.87 -14.31
CA PRO A 478 2.82 1.47 -15.64
C PRO A 478 1.76 0.61 -16.32
N GLN A 479 1.39 0.94 -17.54
CA GLN A 479 0.57 0.06 -18.36
C GLN A 479 1.45 -0.99 -19.03
N ALA A 480 0.96 -2.23 -19.06
CA ALA A 480 1.65 -3.38 -19.63
C ALA A 480 1.66 -3.35 -21.16
#